data_AF-A0A2N1J4F7-F1
#
_entry.id   AF-A0A2N1J4F7-F1
#
_cell.length_a   1.000
_cell.length_b   1.000
_cell.length_c   1.000
_cell.angle_alpha   90.00
_cell.angle_beta   90.00
_cell.angle_gamma   90.00
#
_symmetry.space_group_name_H-M   'P 1'
#
loop_
_entity.id
_entity.type
_entity.pdbx_description
1 polymer ?
#
loop_
_entity_poly.entity_id
_entity_poly.type
_entity_poly.pdbx_seq_one_letter_code
_entity_poly.pdbx_strand_id
1 'polypeptide(L)'
;MKRFDLRPLKQNFYDRMLELMKHNIKDGENAIFLFEIGDFSAVQKSADLIYENGYTLMNSIKFNEVDWTIVVKKVEPEKKEIETKEEE
;
A
#
# COMPACT_ATOMS: atom_id res chain seq x y z
N MET A 1 -7.23 -13.64 -1.27
CA MET A 1 -6.44 -12.59 -1.97
C MET A 1 -7.35 -11.85 -2.93
N LYS A 2 -7.46 -10.52 -2.81
CA LYS A 2 -8.33 -9.68 -3.66
C LYS A 2 -7.49 -8.66 -4.41
N ARG A 3 -7.86 -8.35 -5.65
CA ARG A 3 -7.22 -7.32 -6.48
C ARG A 3 -8.20 -6.17 -6.70
N PHE A 4 -7.71 -4.94 -6.54
CA PHE A 4 -8.45 -3.71 -6.78
C PHE A 4 -7.70 -2.84 -7.77
N ASP A 5 -8.44 -2.29 -8.72
CA ASP A 5 -7.94 -1.34 -9.70
C ASP A 5 -8.34 0.07 -9.27
N LEU A 6 -7.35 0.88 -8.95
CA LEU A 6 -7.47 2.26 -8.50
C LEU A 6 -6.93 3.26 -9.53
N ARG A 7 -6.52 2.82 -10.73
CA ARG A 7 -6.09 3.71 -11.82
C ARG A 7 -7.13 4.79 -12.16
N PRO A 8 -8.45 4.52 -12.13
CA PRO A 8 -9.46 5.57 -12.37
C PRO A 8 -9.39 6.74 -11.38
N LEU A 9 -8.85 6.51 -10.18
CA LEU A 9 -8.81 7.50 -9.09
C LEU A 9 -7.58 8.42 -9.15
N LYS A 10 -6.59 8.11 -10.01
CA LYS A 10 -5.35 8.86 -10.20
C LYS A 10 -4.68 9.17 -8.86
N GLN A 11 -4.65 10.43 -8.42
CA GLN A 11 -4.00 10.85 -7.18
C GLN A 11 -4.84 10.62 -5.91
N ASN A 12 -6.15 10.38 -6.05
CA ASN A 12 -7.06 10.27 -4.90
C ASN A 12 -7.38 8.81 -4.53
N PHE A 13 -6.40 7.91 -4.67
CA PHE A 13 -6.57 6.48 -4.43
C PHE A 13 -6.39 6.07 -2.97
N TYR A 14 -5.77 6.91 -2.14
CA TYR A 14 -5.45 6.65 -0.73
C TYR A 14 -6.70 6.35 0.11
N ASP A 15 -7.71 7.23 0.05
CA ASP A 15 -8.97 7.05 0.77
C ASP A 15 -9.64 5.73 0.37
N ARG A 16 -9.64 5.43 -0.93
CA ARG A 16 -10.26 4.21 -1.43
C ARG A 16 -9.51 2.98 -0.98
N MET A 17 -8.18 3.02 -0.97
CA MET A 17 -7.36 1.92 -0.45
C MET A 17 -7.70 1.61 1.01
N LEU A 18 -7.83 2.63 1.87
CA LEU A 18 -8.22 2.44 3.26
C LEU A 18 -9.64 1.88 3.42
N GLU A 19 -10.61 2.41 2.67
CA GLU A 19 -11.97 1.89 2.69
C GLU A 19 -12.02 0.40 2.30
N LEU A 20 -11.29 0.03 1.24
CA LEU A 20 -11.20 -1.35 0.78
C LEU A 20 -10.53 -2.27 1.81
N MET A 21 -9.47 -1.82 2.47
CA MET A 21 -8.82 -2.57 3.55
C MET A 21 -9.76 -2.79 4.74
N LYS A 22 -10.57 -1.78 5.10
CA LYS A 22 -11.51 -1.87 6.23
C LYS A 22 -12.70 -2.77 5.92
N HIS A 23 -13.36 -2.56 4.78
CA HIS A 23 -14.64 -3.21 4.48
C HIS A 23 -14.52 -4.48 3.65
N ASN A 24 -13.54 -4.56 2.74
CA ASN A 24 -13.49 -5.63 1.73
C ASN A 24 -12.43 -6.70 2.02
N ILE A 25 -11.44 -6.43 2.87
CA ILE A 25 -10.37 -7.38 3.20
C ILE A 25 -10.58 -7.93 4.61
N LYS A 26 -10.54 -9.26 4.73
CA LYS A 26 -10.58 -9.94 6.03
C LYS A 26 -9.20 -9.96 6.66
N ASP A 27 -9.15 -10.06 7.98
CA ASP A 27 -7.91 -10.19 8.72
C ASP A 27 -7.11 -11.42 8.26
N GLY A 28 -5.81 -11.23 8.04
CA GLY A 28 -4.92 -12.24 7.47
C GLY A 28 -4.95 -12.36 5.95
N GLU A 29 -5.86 -11.68 5.24
CA GLU A 29 -5.89 -11.70 3.78
C GLU A 29 -4.97 -10.67 3.12
N ASN A 30 -4.52 -11.02 1.90
CA ASN A 30 -3.75 -10.14 1.03
C ASN A 30 -4.67 -9.38 0.06
N ALA A 31 -4.38 -8.10 -0.12
CA ALA A 31 -4.98 -7.18 -1.07
C ALA A 31 -3.91 -6.72 -2.06
N ILE A 32 -4.26 -6.65 -3.34
CA ILE A 32 -3.40 -6.09 -4.38
C ILE A 32 -4.08 -4.81 -4.86
N PHE A 33 -3.39 -3.68 -4.79
CA PHE A 33 -3.85 -2.40 -5.31
C PHE A 33 -3.01 -2.05 -6.53
N LEU A 34 -3.68 -1.85 -7.66
CA LEU A 34 -3.08 -1.31 -8.88
C LEU A 34 -3.47 0.16 -9.00
N PHE A 35 -2.49 1.04 -9.17
CA PHE A 35 -2.73 2.46 -9.40
C PHE A 35 -1.70 3.00 -10.40
N GLU A 36 -2.08 4.10 -11.04
CA GLU A 36 -1.25 4.77 -12.02
C GLU A 36 -0.63 6.01 -11.36
N ILE A 37 0.68 6.00 -11.18
CA ILE A 37 1.44 7.12 -10.63
C ILE A 37 2.74 7.35 -11.40
N GLY A 38 3.11 8.62 -11.58
CA GLY A 38 4.33 8.99 -12.29
C GLY A 38 5.61 9.04 -11.44
N ASP A 39 5.52 8.93 -10.11
CA ASP A 39 6.66 9.14 -9.20
C ASP A 39 6.64 8.19 -7.97
N PHE A 40 7.82 7.79 -7.47
CA PHE A 40 7.96 6.84 -6.35
C PHE A 40 7.31 7.30 -5.04
N SER A 41 7.19 8.62 -4.83
CA SER A 41 6.69 9.25 -3.61
C SER A 41 5.32 8.71 -3.17
N ALA A 42 4.46 8.31 -4.12
CA ALA A 42 3.12 7.83 -3.78
C ALA A 42 3.07 6.41 -3.21
N VAL A 43 4.05 5.52 -3.49
CA VAL A 43 4.15 4.24 -2.73
C VAL A 43 4.63 4.47 -1.34
N GLN A 44 5.59 5.35 -1.13
CA GLN A 44 6.08 5.63 0.21
C GLN A 44 4.94 6.15 1.10
N LYS A 45 4.19 7.15 0.60
CA LYS A 45 2.96 7.61 1.28
C LYS A 45 1.93 6.50 1.49
N SER A 46 1.76 5.60 0.52
CA SER A 46 0.84 4.46 0.69
C SER A 46 1.33 3.52 1.79
N ALA A 47 2.63 3.25 1.85
CA ALA A 47 3.26 2.41 2.84
C ALA A 47 3.11 2.99 4.24
N ASP A 48 3.38 4.29 4.38
CA ASP A 48 3.18 5.04 5.64
C ASP A 48 1.72 4.95 6.09
N LEU A 49 0.78 5.26 5.19
CA LEU A 49 -0.66 5.21 5.48
C LEU A 49 -1.13 3.82 5.92
N ILE A 50 -0.64 2.77 5.25
CA ILE A 50 -0.91 1.37 5.56
C ILE A 50 -0.36 1.02 6.95
N TYR A 51 0.87 1.43 7.24
CA TYR A 51 1.53 1.18 8.52
C TYR A 51 0.82 1.89 9.67
N GLU A 52 0.47 3.17 9.51
CA GLU A 52 -0.30 3.95 10.49
C GLU A 52 -1.69 3.35 10.78
N ASN A 53 -2.29 2.68 9.80
CA ASN A 53 -3.57 1.99 9.97
C ASN A 53 -3.44 0.54 10.46
N GLY A 54 -2.24 0.09 10.86
CA GLY A 54 -2.00 -1.25 11.40
C GLY A 54 -2.06 -2.34 10.34
N TYR A 55 -1.62 -2.06 9.12
CA TYR A 55 -1.53 -3.02 8.03
C TYR A 55 -0.07 -3.21 7.59
N THR A 56 0.22 -4.31 6.91
CA THR A 56 1.57 -4.66 6.47
C THR A 56 1.70 -4.57 4.96
N LEU A 57 2.62 -3.76 4.46
CA LEU A 57 3.03 -3.79 3.06
C LEU A 57 3.95 -5.00 2.82
N MET A 58 3.54 -5.92 1.97
CA MET A 58 4.30 -7.14 1.66
C MET A 58 5.22 -6.95 0.45
N ASN A 59 4.74 -6.26 -0.58
CA ASN A 59 5.50 -6.09 -1.81
C ASN A 59 5.03 -4.83 -2.57
N SER A 60 5.92 -4.25 -3.35
CA SER A 60 5.64 -3.17 -4.30
C SER A 60 6.34 -3.51 -5.61
N ILE A 61 5.57 -3.61 -6.69
CA ILE A 61 6.07 -3.97 -8.02
C ILE A 61 5.71 -2.86 -9.01
N LYS A 62 6.74 -2.32 -9.67
CA LYS A 62 6.61 -1.44 -10.81
C LYS A 62 6.26 -2.27 -12.05
N PHE A 63 5.07 -2.04 -12.62
CA PHE A 63 4.64 -2.77 -13.80
C PHE A 63 5.10 -2.06 -15.08
N ASN A 64 4.93 -0.74 -15.16
CA ASN A 64 5.38 0.12 -16.26
C ASN A 64 5.99 1.41 -15.71
N GLU A 65 6.32 2.38 -16.58
CA GLU A 65 6.76 3.72 -16.15
C GLU A 65 5.72 4.43 -15.27
N VAL A 66 4.43 4.16 -15.49
CA VAL A 66 3.30 4.82 -14.79
C VAL A 66 2.47 3.83 -13.95
N ASP A 67 2.38 2.56 -14.34
CA ASP A 67 1.56 1.57 -13.61
C ASP A 67 2.33 0.93 -12.45
N TRP A 68 1.74 0.97 -11.27
CA TRP A 68 2.32 0.43 -10.04
C TRP A 68 1.34 -0.44 -9.27
N THR A 69 1.88 -1.51 -8.68
CA THR A 69 1.10 -2.44 -7.86
C THR A 69 1.73 -2.60 -6.49
N ILE A 70 0.90 -2.59 -5.46
CA ILE A 70 1.33 -2.95 -4.11
C ILE A 70 0.49 -4.08 -3.56
N VAL A 71 1.14 -4.94 -2.78
CA VAL A 71 0.53 -6.04 -2.07
C VAL A 71 0.53 -5.71 -0.59
N VAL A 72 -0.66 -5.63 -0.01
CA VAL A 72 -0.89 -5.26 1.37
C VAL A 72 -1.58 -6.40 2.07
N LYS A 73 -1.15 -6.76 3.26
CA LYS A 73 -1.79 -7.76 4.09
C LYS A 73 -2.47 -7.07 5.26
N LYS A 74 -3.73 -7.43 5.52
CA LYS A 74 -4.48 -6.96 6.68
C LYS A 74 -4.03 -7.72 7.93
N VAL A 75 -2.82 -7.44 8.35
CA VAL A 75 -2.24 -7.90 9.62
C VAL A 75 -1.46 -6.73 10.19
N GLU A 76 -1.55 -6.56 11.50
CA GLU A 76 -0.73 -5.60 12.20
C GLU A 76 0.74 -5.92 11.90
N PRO A 77 1.51 -4.94 11.39
CA PRO A 77 2.93 -5.15 11.20
C PRO A 77 3.52 -5.44 12.57
N GLU A 78 4.26 -6.54 12.67
CA GLU A 78 5.17 -6.70 13.81
C GLU A 78 6.00 -5.42 13.88
N LYS A 79 5.98 -4.75 15.05
CA LYS A 79 6.76 -3.53 15.30
C LYS A 79 8.22 -3.83 15.02
N LYS A 80 8.66 -3.62 13.78
CA LYS A 80 10.08 -3.52 13.48
C LYS A 80 10.50 -2.20 14.09
N GLU A 81 11.28 -2.29 15.17
CA GLU A 81 12.07 -1.18 15.67
C GLU A 81 12.71 -0.50 14.46
N ILE A 82 12.34 0.75 14.25
CA ILE A 82 12.88 1.58 13.18
C ILE A 82 14.33 1.82 13.60
N GLU A 83 15.28 1.02 13.11
CA GLU A 83 16.68 1.43 13.06
C GLU A 83 16.74 2.64 12.14
N THR A 84 16.63 3.83 12.72
CA THR A 84 17.09 5.08 12.14
C THR A 84 18.55 4.88 11.76
N LYS A 85 18.80 4.52 10.49
CA LYS A 85 20.08 4.83 9.87
C LYS A 85 20.08 6.32 9.58
N GLU A 86 20.55 7.07 10.59
CA GLU A 86 21.24 8.33 10.35
C GLU A 86 22.44 7.99 9.44
N GLU A 87 22.37 8.39 8.17
CA GLU A 87 23.56 8.46 7.32
C GLU A 87 24.29 9.76 7.67
N GLU A 88 25.48 9.58 8.26
CA GLU A 88 26.51 10.58 8.63
C GLU A 88 27.16 11.24 7.41
#